data_AF-D7KX99-F1
#
_entry.id   AF-D7KX99-F1
#
_cell.length_a   1.000
_cell.length_b   1.000
_cell.length_c   1.000
_cell.angle_alpha   90.00
_cell.angle_beta   90.00
_cell.angle_gamma   90.00
#
_symmetry.space_group_name_H-M   'P 1'
#
loop_
_entity.id
_entity.type
_entity.pdbx_description
1 polymer ?
#
loop_
_entity_poly.entity_id
_entity_poly.type
_entity_poly.pdbx_seq_one_letter_code
_entity_poly.pdbx_strand_id
1 'polypeptide(L)'
;MSAVYCGTKRSYFDDIPSPPSSKRFRCFSPSNSPIWSSPSPSSSLDQLRTSFPHLELTVLVKALEDNGSDLNAAMKSLYSMAAAEEKEAEESSAGGANQETDAVSGGNPPTSGDDWVELLVREVLQSSGTDDAKVRAARVLEALEKMLSARAREEAGKKFQEEKVAVQQQVEALVKDNTVLKRAVAIQHERQKAFEDANQQLELLKQLIPQYQEKLRTLEVSNYALRMQLQQVEHGNSMPGRFNPDVF
;
A
#
# COMPACT_ATOMS: atom_id res chain seq x y z
N MET A 1 -52.64 -37.72 -34.54
CA MET A 1 -51.73 -38.38 -33.59
C MET A 1 -50.90 -37.29 -32.93
N SER A 2 -51.09 -37.12 -31.63
CA SER A 2 -50.54 -36.03 -30.82
C SER A 2 -49.06 -36.27 -30.44
N ALA A 3 -48.35 -35.17 -30.30
CA ALA A 3 -46.99 -35.06 -29.78
C ALA A 3 -46.84 -35.60 -28.35
N VAL A 4 -45.65 -36.13 -27.99
CA VAL A 4 -44.91 -35.78 -26.76
C VAL A 4 -43.40 -35.94 -26.99
N TYR A 5 -42.71 -35.02 -26.34
CA TYR A 5 -41.32 -34.59 -26.27
C TYR A 5 -40.32 -35.54 -25.55
N CYS A 6 -39.04 -35.27 -25.81
CA CYS A 6 -37.90 -35.20 -24.86
C CYS A 6 -36.81 -36.31 -24.90
N GLY A 7 -35.55 -35.88 -25.10
CA GLY A 7 -34.37 -36.64 -24.68
C GLY A 7 -33.08 -36.41 -25.46
N THR A 8 -32.55 -35.19 -25.53
CA THR A 8 -31.22 -34.92 -26.12
C THR A 8 -30.11 -35.17 -25.10
N LYS A 9 -29.37 -36.28 -25.26
CA LYS A 9 -28.02 -36.49 -24.72
C LYS A 9 -27.07 -36.92 -25.84
N ARG A 10 -26.20 -36.02 -26.29
CA ARG A 10 -24.89 -36.29 -26.95
C ARG A 10 -23.99 -35.09 -26.61
N SER A 11 -22.88 -35.28 -25.89
CA SER A 11 -21.57 -35.70 -26.41
C SER A 11 -21.17 -34.84 -27.61
N TYR A 12 -20.41 -33.78 -27.35
CA TYR A 12 -19.67 -33.00 -28.34
C TYR A 12 -18.34 -32.58 -27.71
N PHE A 13 -17.35 -33.45 -27.84
CA PHE A 13 -15.95 -33.10 -27.72
C PHE A 13 -15.25 -33.69 -28.94
N ASP A 14 -15.36 -33.00 -30.06
CA ASP A 14 -14.43 -33.03 -31.18
C ASP A 14 -14.77 -31.82 -32.08
N ASP A 15 -13.77 -31.32 -32.81
CA ASP A 15 -13.77 -30.11 -33.66
C ASP A 15 -13.39 -28.77 -32.99
N ILE A 16 -12.09 -28.60 -32.72
CA ILE A 16 -11.44 -27.27 -32.70
C ILE A 16 -10.55 -27.17 -33.95
N PRO A 17 -10.79 -26.21 -34.87
CA PRO A 17 -9.88 -25.96 -35.98
C PRO A 17 -8.66 -25.14 -35.52
N SER A 18 -7.47 -25.56 -35.96
CA SER A 18 -6.18 -24.95 -35.66
C SER A 18 -6.02 -23.58 -36.36
N PRO A 19 -5.38 -22.56 -35.73
CA PRO A 19 -5.02 -21.32 -36.43
C PRO A 19 -3.64 -21.43 -37.12
N PRO A 20 -3.38 -20.64 -38.20
CA PRO A 20 -2.23 -20.81 -39.07
C PRO A 20 -0.95 -20.13 -38.57
N SER A 21 0.18 -20.66 -39.04
CA SER A 21 1.56 -20.22 -38.79
C SER A 21 1.97 -18.91 -39.50
N SER A 22 2.68 -18.01 -38.80
CA SER A 22 3.64 -16.99 -39.31
C SER A 22 3.94 -15.99 -38.17
N LYS A 23 5.14 -15.52 -37.82
CA LYS A 23 6.49 -15.46 -38.40
C LYS A 23 7.52 -15.44 -37.26
N ARG A 24 8.65 -16.12 -37.47
CA ARG A 24 9.84 -16.13 -36.61
C ARG A 24 10.63 -14.82 -36.81
N PHE A 25 10.72 -13.96 -35.78
CA PHE A 25 11.75 -12.93 -35.70
C PHE A 25 12.86 -13.39 -34.74
N ARG A 26 14.04 -13.62 -35.30
CA ARG A 26 15.31 -13.66 -34.56
C ARG A 26 15.88 -12.24 -34.58
N CYS A 27 16.21 -11.68 -33.42
CA CYS A 27 17.25 -10.66 -33.30
C CYS A 27 18.02 -10.86 -31.98
N PHE A 28 19.33 -10.88 -32.11
CA PHE A 28 20.34 -10.80 -31.06
C PHE A 28 20.44 -9.36 -30.50
N SER A 29 20.68 -9.25 -29.18
CA SER A 29 21.46 -8.27 -28.36
C SER A 29 21.37 -6.75 -28.64
N PRO A 30 21.26 -5.87 -27.60
CA PRO A 30 22.41 -5.59 -26.73
C PRO A 30 22.11 -5.43 -25.23
N SER A 31 23.16 -5.64 -24.44
CA SER A 31 23.33 -5.16 -23.07
C SER A 31 22.83 -3.72 -22.90
N ASN A 32 21.71 -3.55 -22.19
CA ASN A 32 21.41 -2.39 -21.34
C ASN A 32 20.11 -2.70 -20.58
N SER A 33 20.27 -3.29 -19.41
CA SER A 33 19.23 -3.24 -18.38
C SER A 33 18.91 -1.77 -18.10
N PRO A 34 17.63 -1.37 -18.02
CA PRO A 34 17.30 -0.11 -17.38
C PRO A 34 17.63 -0.31 -15.91
N ILE A 35 18.79 0.22 -15.52
CA ILE A 35 19.09 0.51 -14.12
C ILE A 35 17.96 1.44 -13.71
N TRP A 36 16.96 0.89 -13.01
CA TRP A 36 16.11 1.68 -12.17
C TRP A 36 17.08 2.34 -11.20
N SER A 37 17.42 3.60 -11.48
CA SER A 37 18.19 4.41 -10.56
C SER A 37 17.25 4.57 -9.37
N SER A 38 17.40 3.69 -8.38
CA SER A 38 17.06 4.05 -7.02
C SER A 38 17.69 5.42 -6.81
N PRO A 39 16.94 6.45 -6.36
CA PRO A 39 17.58 7.64 -5.85
C PRO A 39 18.60 7.13 -4.85
N SER A 40 19.88 7.44 -5.06
CA SER A 40 20.93 7.17 -4.08
C SER A 40 20.37 7.53 -2.70
N PRO A 41 20.56 6.72 -1.64
CA PRO A 41 20.08 7.09 -0.32
C PRO A 41 20.65 8.49 -0.04
N SER A 42 19.79 9.50 -0.06
CA SER A 42 20.17 10.84 0.38
C SER A 42 20.79 10.64 1.75
N SER A 43 21.98 11.20 1.97
CA SER A 43 22.63 11.06 3.26
C SER A 43 21.63 11.48 4.34
N SER A 44 21.60 10.82 5.51
CA SER A 44 20.63 11.13 6.58
C SER A 44 20.62 12.64 6.93
N LEU A 45 21.75 13.30 6.71
CA LEU A 45 21.96 14.73 6.85
C LEU A 45 21.26 15.56 5.75
N ASP A 46 21.30 15.14 4.48
CA ASP A 46 20.58 15.82 3.39
C ASP A 46 19.06 15.77 3.59
N GLN A 47 18.56 14.67 4.14
CA GLN A 47 17.14 14.50 4.45
C GLN A 47 16.71 15.42 5.61
N LEU A 48 17.54 15.56 6.66
CA LEU A 48 17.31 16.52 7.74
C LEU A 48 17.39 17.98 7.28
N ARG A 49 18.30 18.29 6.36
CA ARG A 49 18.40 19.62 5.76
C ARG A 49 17.15 19.99 4.95
N THR A 50 16.52 18.99 4.33
CA THR A 50 15.27 19.17 3.59
C THR A 50 14.09 19.41 4.54
N SER A 51 14.04 18.71 5.69
CA SER A 51 12.97 18.89 6.68
C SER A 51 13.12 20.14 7.54
N PHE A 52 14.34 20.62 7.76
CA PHE A 52 14.64 21.81 8.58
C PHE A 52 15.53 22.81 7.84
N PRO A 53 15.02 23.51 6.81
CA PRO A 53 15.80 24.45 6.01
C PRO A 53 16.25 25.70 6.78
N HIS A 54 15.64 25.96 7.94
CA HIS A 54 15.90 27.10 8.81
C HIS A 54 16.92 26.80 9.93
N LEU A 55 17.32 25.53 10.11
CA LEU A 55 18.21 25.11 11.19
C LEU A 55 19.67 25.02 10.70
N GLU A 56 20.59 25.47 11.54
CA GLU A 56 22.03 25.44 11.26
C GLU A 56 22.56 24.00 11.08
N LEU A 57 23.49 23.83 10.13
CA LEU A 57 24.02 22.51 9.74
C LEU A 57 24.72 21.80 10.89
N THR A 58 25.35 22.57 11.79
CA THR A 58 26.04 22.07 12.98
C THR A 58 25.09 21.44 13.99
N VAL A 59 23.85 21.95 14.08
CA VAL A 59 22.80 21.41 14.95
C VAL A 59 22.26 20.10 14.38
N LEU A 60 22.09 20.02 13.06
CA LEU A 60 21.64 18.81 12.37
C LEU A 60 22.66 17.67 12.50
N VAL A 61 23.95 17.96 12.35
CA VAL A 61 25.04 16.98 12.53
C VAL A 61 25.10 16.50 13.97
N LYS A 62 25.07 17.42 14.94
CA LYS A 62 25.12 17.07 16.36
C LYS A 62 23.93 16.20 16.78
N ALA A 63 22.73 16.52 16.29
CA ALA A 63 21.55 15.70 16.54
C ALA A 63 21.68 14.28 15.94
N LEU A 64 22.35 14.11 14.79
CA LEU A 64 22.62 12.78 14.24
C LEU A 64 23.68 12.01 15.05
N GLU A 65 24.71 12.68 15.53
CA GLU A 65 25.75 12.08 16.38
C GLU A 65 25.18 11.62 17.72
N ASP A 66 24.40 12.47 18.39
CA ASP A 66 23.78 12.18 19.68
C ASP A 66 22.74 11.05 19.60
N ASN A 67 22.10 10.88 18.42
CA ASN A 67 21.10 9.84 18.18
C ASN A 67 21.64 8.62 17.40
N GLY A 68 22.96 8.46 17.31
CA GLY A 68 23.58 7.25 16.75
C GLY A 68 23.23 6.98 15.27
N SER A 69 23.17 8.03 14.45
CA SER A 69 22.77 7.98 13.03
C SER A 69 21.32 7.51 12.76
N ASP A 70 20.47 7.38 13.80
CA ASP A 70 19.04 7.15 13.63
C ASP A 70 18.34 8.46 13.25
N LEU A 71 17.99 8.57 11.96
CA LEU A 71 17.30 9.71 11.37
C LEU A 71 15.98 10.03 12.11
N ASN A 72 15.20 9.02 12.48
CA ASN A 72 13.89 9.24 13.09
C ASN A 72 14.01 9.75 14.53
N ALA A 73 15.00 9.26 15.27
CA ALA A 73 15.30 9.76 16.62
C ALA A 73 15.82 11.20 16.57
N ALA A 74 16.76 11.50 15.67
CA ALA A 74 17.27 12.86 15.44
C ALA A 74 16.15 13.84 15.05
N MET A 75 15.27 13.44 14.13
CA MET A 75 14.16 14.26 13.67
C MET A 75 13.17 14.60 14.80
N LYS A 76 12.84 13.64 15.67
CA LYS A 76 11.99 13.86 16.85
C LYS A 76 12.64 14.83 17.85
N SER A 77 13.93 14.69 18.10
CA SER A 77 14.68 15.57 19.00
C SER A 77 14.67 17.02 18.48
N LEU A 78 14.90 17.22 17.18
CA LEU A 78 14.88 18.54 16.55
C LEU A 78 13.49 19.18 16.57
N TYR A 79 12.42 18.41 16.31
CA TYR A 79 11.05 18.92 16.47
C TYR A 79 10.73 19.32 17.91
N SER A 80 11.22 18.58 18.90
CA SER A 80 11.04 18.92 20.32
C SER A 80 11.80 20.19 20.72
N MET A 81 12.95 20.47 20.10
CA MET A 81 13.71 21.69 20.33
C MET A 81 13.04 22.90 19.68
N ALA A 82 12.60 22.79 18.42
CA ALA A 82 11.89 23.87 17.74
C ALA A 82 10.58 24.25 18.46
N ALA A 83 9.85 23.28 19.00
CA ALA A 83 8.65 23.51 19.79
C ALA A 83 8.92 24.16 21.17
N ALA A 84 10.16 24.07 21.67
CA ALA A 84 10.56 24.74 22.91
C ALA A 84 10.94 26.20 22.66
N GLU A 85 11.58 26.50 21.52
CA GLU A 85 11.91 27.88 21.11
C GLU A 85 10.65 28.72 20.83
N GLU A 86 9.57 28.12 20.32
CA GLU A 86 8.28 28.81 20.13
C GLU A 86 7.58 29.18 21.45
N LYS A 87 7.90 28.51 22.56
CA LYS A 87 7.29 28.80 23.88
C LYS A 87 8.00 29.89 24.67
N GLU A 88 9.31 30.11 24.45
CA GLU A 88 10.03 31.18 25.15
C GLU A 88 9.82 32.59 24.55
N ALA A 89 9.22 32.69 23.36
CA ALA A 89 8.91 33.97 22.72
C ALA A 89 7.60 34.64 23.22
N GLU A 90 6.73 33.92 23.93
CA GLU A 90 5.42 34.44 24.36
C GLU A 90 5.37 34.96 25.83
N GLU A 91 6.41 34.75 26.64
CA GLU A 91 6.36 35.07 28.09
C GLU A 91 7.00 36.41 28.50
N SER A 92 7.34 37.30 27.54
CA SER A 92 7.97 38.60 27.84
C SER A 92 7.15 39.85 27.47
N SER A 93 5.82 39.75 27.34
CA SER A 93 4.98 40.95 27.07
C SER A 93 3.62 40.91 27.77
N ALA A 94 3.62 40.81 29.10
CA ALA A 94 2.43 41.07 29.92
C ALA A 94 2.72 42.19 30.91
N GLY A 95 2.52 43.45 30.47
CA GLY A 95 2.78 44.62 31.30
C GLY A 95 2.12 45.89 30.79
N GLY A 96 0.83 46.04 31.08
CA GLY A 96 0.18 47.34 31.25
C GLY A 96 -0.68 47.84 30.09
N ALA A 97 -1.98 47.96 30.32
CA ALA A 97 -2.79 49.01 29.71
C ALA A 97 -4.04 49.27 30.57
N ASN A 98 -4.06 50.48 31.13
CA ASN A 98 -5.19 51.08 31.83
C ASN A 98 -6.44 51.05 30.95
N GLN A 99 -7.57 50.73 31.57
CA GLN A 99 -8.89 51.06 31.05
C GLN A 99 -9.05 52.58 31.10
N GLU A 100 -8.98 53.21 29.94
CA GLU A 100 -9.60 54.51 29.75
C GLU A 100 -10.64 54.39 28.64
N THR A 101 -11.85 54.72 29.04
CA THR A 101 -13.07 54.78 28.25
C THR A 101 -12.89 55.71 27.06
N ASP A 102 -13.25 55.28 25.85
CA ASP A 102 -13.89 56.21 24.92
C ASP A 102 -14.92 55.51 24.04
N ALA A 103 -16.11 56.08 24.05
CA ALA A 103 -17.28 55.58 23.39
C ALA A 103 -17.29 56.08 21.95
N VAL A 104 -17.14 55.16 20.98
CA VAL A 104 -17.52 55.45 19.59
C VAL A 104 -18.32 54.28 19.02
N SER A 105 -19.63 54.52 18.97
CA SER A 105 -20.62 54.04 17.99
C SER A 105 -20.65 52.56 17.59
N GLY A 106 -21.70 51.88 18.06
CA GLY A 106 -22.11 50.55 17.62
C GLY A 106 -22.69 50.53 16.20
N GLY A 107 -21.82 50.54 15.19
CA GLY A 107 -22.13 50.10 13.85
C GLY A 107 -21.37 48.79 13.56
N ASN A 108 -22.01 47.84 12.88
CA ASN A 108 -21.33 46.63 12.39
C ASN A 108 -20.06 47.02 11.63
N PRO A 109 -18.96 46.25 11.75
CA PRO A 109 -17.73 46.58 11.04
C PRO A 109 -17.95 46.56 9.52
N PRO A 110 -17.36 47.50 8.76
CA PRO A 110 -17.56 47.59 7.31
C PRO A 110 -17.19 46.27 6.62
N THR A 111 -18.09 45.74 5.80
CA THR A 111 -17.91 44.41 5.17
C THR A 111 -17.37 44.48 3.75
N SER A 112 -17.57 45.60 3.05
CA SER A 112 -17.08 45.82 1.68
C SER A 112 -15.92 46.84 1.64
N GLY A 113 -15.06 46.74 0.63
CA GLY A 113 -14.00 47.72 0.39
C GLY A 113 -14.54 49.14 0.19
N ASP A 114 -15.70 49.27 -0.46
CA ASP A 114 -16.36 50.56 -0.66
C ASP A 114 -16.83 51.16 0.67
N ASP A 115 -17.34 50.34 1.61
CA ASP A 115 -17.75 50.79 2.94
C ASP A 115 -16.55 51.32 3.74
N TRP A 116 -15.39 50.68 3.60
CA TRP A 116 -14.12 51.12 4.21
C TRP A 116 -13.62 52.44 3.62
N VAL A 117 -13.75 52.61 2.31
CA VAL A 117 -13.41 53.87 1.62
C VAL A 117 -14.35 54.99 2.04
N GLU A 118 -15.66 54.74 2.11
CA GLU A 118 -16.64 55.72 2.58
C GLU A 118 -16.41 56.11 4.04
N LEU A 119 -16.10 55.13 4.92
CA LEU A 119 -15.77 55.39 6.32
C LEU A 119 -14.53 56.29 6.44
N LEU A 120 -13.49 55.99 5.66
CA LEU A 120 -12.25 56.77 5.65
C LEU A 120 -12.50 58.21 5.18
N VAL A 121 -13.20 58.37 4.05
CA VAL A 121 -13.53 59.70 3.49
C VAL A 121 -14.39 60.50 4.47
N ARG A 122 -15.37 59.86 5.11
CA ARG A 122 -16.25 60.50 6.12
C ARG A 122 -15.46 60.99 7.33
N GLU A 123 -14.60 60.14 7.91
CA GLU A 123 -13.77 60.50 9.06
C GLU A 123 -12.75 61.59 8.75
N VAL A 124 -12.13 61.57 7.56
CA VAL A 124 -11.19 62.61 7.13
C VAL A 124 -11.89 63.94 6.87
N LEU A 125 -13.09 63.93 6.28
CA LEU A 125 -13.85 65.15 5.99
C LEU A 125 -14.41 65.83 7.26
N GLN A 126 -14.64 65.06 8.33
CA GLN A 126 -15.09 65.56 9.62
C GLN A 126 -13.95 66.06 10.53
N SER A 127 -12.71 65.96 10.08
CA SER A 127 -11.54 66.37 10.87
C SER A 127 -11.42 67.88 11.02
N SER A 128 -10.94 68.34 12.18
CA SER A 128 -10.77 69.78 12.49
C SER A 128 -9.47 70.39 11.96
N GLY A 129 -8.62 69.57 11.33
CA GLY A 129 -7.31 69.96 10.82
C GLY A 129 -6.52 68.78 10.28
N THR A 130 -5.39 69.06 9.65
CA THR A 130 -4.57 68.04 8.96
C THR A 130 -4.00 66.98 9.89
N ASP A 131 -3.73 67.31 11.15
CA ASP A 131 -3.22 66.37 12.15
C ASP A 131 -4.33 65.41 12.64
N ASP A 132 -5.51 65.95 12.96
CA ASP A 132 -6.70 65.17 13.33
C ASP A 132 -7.13 64.22 12.19
N ALA A 133 -7.06 64.68 10.93
CA ALA A 133 -7.31 63.85 9.75
C ALA A 133 -6.39 62.63 9.69
N LYS A 134 -5.09 62.80 10.00
CA LYS A 134 -4.10 61.71 10.00
C LYS A 134 -4.37 60.71 11.11
N VAL A 135 -4.69 61.17 12.31
CA VAL A 135 -5.01 60.30 13.46
C VAL A 135 -6.25 59.47 13.15
N ARG A 136 -7.31 60.08 12.61
CA ARG A 136 -8.54 59.39 12.22
C ARG A 136 -8.31 58.39 11.08
N ALA A 137 -7.57 58.79 10.04
CA ALA A 137 -7.22 57.90 8.95
C ALA A 137 -6.39 56.69 9.43
N ALA A 138 -5.41 56.92 10.31
CA ALA A 138 -4.61 55.85 10.91
C ALA A 138 -5.48 54.85 11.68
N ARG A 139 -6.44 55.33 12.48
CA ARG A 139 -7.38 54.44 13.21
C ARG A 139 -8.23 53.58 12.27
N VAL A 140 -8.74 54.16 11.18
CA VAL A 140 -9.54 53.42 10.18
C VAL A 140 -8.69 52.35 9.49
N LEU A 141 -7.46 52.69 9.08
CA LEU A 141 -6.56 51.75 8.43
C LEU A 141 -6.07 50.64 9.37
N GLU A 142 -5.82 50.95 10.64
CA GLU A 142 -5.45 49.95 11.65
C GLU A 142 -6.61 48.96 11.91
N ALA A 143 -7.86 49.45 11.94
CA ALA A 143 -9.04 48.60 12.04
C ALA A 143 -9.19 47.68 10.82
N LEU A 144 -8.93 48.20 9.61
CA LEU A 144 -8.93 47.41 8.38
C LEU A 144 -7.81 46.35 8.38
N GLU A 145 -6.61 46.69 8.82
CA GLU A 145 -5.49 45.74 8.95
C GLU A 145 -5.83 44.60 9.92
N LYS A 146 -6.43 44.92 11.07
CA LYS A 146 -6.89 43.91 12.04
C LYS A 146 -7.94 42.98 11.44
N MET A 147 -8.91 43.53 10.69
CA MET A 147 -9.92 42.73 10.00
C MET A 147 -9.29 41.81 8.95
N LEU A 148 -8.44 42.34 8.07
CA LEU A 148 -7.78 41.55 7.03
C LEU A 148 -6.90 40.46 7.64
N SER A 149 -6.18 40.78 8.70
CA SER A 149 -5.34 39.82 9.43
C SER A 149 -6.16 38.73 10.13
N ALA A 150 -7.33 39.07 10.68
CA ALA A 150 -8.24 38.08 11.27
C ALA A 150 -8.83 37.17 10.18
N ARG A 151 -9.27 37.75 9.05
CA ARG A 151 -9.80 37.01 7.91
C ARG A 151 -8.75 36.07 7.30
N ALA A 152 -7.51 36.54 7.12
CA ALA A 152 -6.42 35.71 6.60
C ALA A 152 -6.14 34.50 7.51
N ARG A 153 -6.16 34.69 8.84
CA ARG A 153 -6.03 33.59 9.80
C ARG A 153 -7.19 32.60 9.73
N GLU A 154 -8.43 33.09 9.61
CA GLU A 154 -9.60 32.23 9.47
C GLU A 154 -9.56 31.41 8.18
N GLU A 155 -9.25 32.05 7.05
CA GLU A 155 -9.11 31.37 5.75
C GLU A 155 -7.97 30.34 5.77
N ALA A 156 -6.83 30.67 6.39
CA ALA A 156 -5.74 29.71 6.57
C ALA A 156 -6.17 28.52 7.45
N GLY A 157 -6.90 28.78 8.55
CA GLY A 157 -7.44 27.74 9.42
C GLY A 157 -8.44 26.83 8.72
N LYS A 158 -9.34 27.39 7.89
CA LYS A 158 -10.29 26.63 7.06
C LYS A 158 -9.56 25.74 6.06
N LYS A 159 -8.61 26.30 5.30
CA LYS A 159 -7.81 25.53 4.32
C LYS A 159 -7.02 24.40 4.99
N PHE A 160 -6.40 24.67 6.13
CA PHE A 160 -5.68 23.66 6.89
C PHE A 160 -6.61 22.54 7.37
N GLN A 161 -7.81 22.88 7.83
CA GLN A 161 -8.80 21.90 8.27
C GLN A 161 -9.34 21.06 7.09
N GLU A 162 -9.59 21.67 5.94
CA GLU A 162 -9.99 20.97 4.71
C GLU A 162 -8.90 19.98 4.24
N GLU A 163 -7.64 20.42 4.20
CA GLU A 163 -6.50 19.58 3.84
C GLU A 163 -6.31 18.44 4.83
N LYS A 164 -6.40 18.71 6.14
CA LYS A 164 -6.33 17.69 7.19
C LYS A 164 -7.38 16.60 7.00
N VAL A 165 -8.62 16.98 6.70
CA VAL A 165 -9.71 16.02 6.43
C VAL A 165 -9.43 15.22 5.16
N ALA A 166 -8.98 15.87 4.08
CA ALA A 166 -8.65 15.20 2.83
C ALA A 166 -7.52 14.17 3.00
N VAL A 167 -6.44 14.54 3.71
CA VAL A 167 -5.32 13.64 4.03
C VAL A 167 -5.80 12.47 4.90
N GLN A 168 -6.64 12.75 5.91
CA GLN A 168 -7.19 11.69 6.76
C GLN A 168 -8.03 10.68 5.96
N GLN A 169 -8.85 11.14 5.03
CA GLN A 169 -9.62 10.26 4.13
C GLN A 169 -8.71 9.42 3.24
N GLN A 170 -7.62 9.98 2.73
CA GLN A 170 -6.64 9.23 1.93
C GLN A 170 -5.94 8.15 2.76
N VAL A 171 -5.55 8.46 4.00
CA VAL A 171 -4.95 7.47 4.91
C VAL A 171 -5.95 6.34 5.20
N GLU A 172 -7.22 6.66 5.47
CA GLU A 172 -8.25 5.64 5.70
C GLU A 172 -8.49 4.74 4.48
N ALA A 173 -8.47 5.31 3.27
CA ALA A 173 -8.56 4.53 2.03
C ALA A 173 -7.36 3.59 1.86
N LEU A 174 -6.14 4.08 2.06
CA LEU A 174 -4.91 3.28 1.99
C LEU A 174 -4.90 2.16 3.04
N VAL A 175 -5.42 2.42 4.25
CA VAL A 175 -5.56 1.37 5.29
C VAL A 175 -6.52 0.28 4.83
N LYS A 176 -7.68 0.65 4.26
CA LYS A 176 -8.63 -0.33 3.72
C LYS A 176 -7.99 -1.18 2.63
N ASP A 177 -7.30 -0.56 1.67
CA ASP A 177 -6.60 -1.27 0.60
C ASP A 177 -5.52 -2.20 1.16
N ASN A 178 -4.75 -1.76 2.16
CA ASN A 178 -3.75 -2.58 2.84
C ASN A 178 -4.38 -3.83 3.49
N THR A 179 -5.58 -3.73 4.06
CA THR A 179 -6.28 -4.91 4.59
C THR A 179 -6.70 -5.88 3.50
N VAL A 180 -7.15 -5.38 2.34
CA VAL A 180 -7.51 -6.23 1.19
C VAL A 180 -6.27 -6.95 0.66
N LEU A 181 -5.14 -6.24 0.52
CA LEU A 181 -3.88 -6.83 0.09
C LEU A 181 -3.37 -7.90 1.06
N LYS A 182 -3.43 -7.65 2.39
CA LYS A 182 -3.08 -8.65 3.40
C LYS A 182 -3.93 -9.92 3.28
N ARG A 183 -5.24 -9.78 3.06
CA ARG A 183 -6.13 -10.93 2.83
C ARG A 183 -5.77 -11.68 1.56
N ALA A 184 -5.49 -10.96 0.47
CA ALA A 184 -5.08 -11.57 -0.79
C ALA A 184 -3.76 -12.37 -0.65
N VAL A 185 -2.78 -11.81 0.06
CA VAL A 185 -1.50 -12.48 0.34
C VAL A 185 -1.71 -13.74 1.19
N ALA A 186 -2.56 -13.67 2.21
CA ALA A 186 -2.88 -14.85 3.03
C ALA A 186 -3.50 -15.98 2.19
N ILE A 187 -4.48 -15.65 1.34
CA ILE A 187 -5.11 -16.63 0.43
C ILE A 187 -4.08 -17.20 -0.54
N GLN A 188 -3.20 -16.37 -1.08
CA GLN A 188 -2.15 -16.82 -2.00
C GLN A 188 -1.18 -17.77 -1.32
N HIS A 189 -0.78 -17.47 -0.09
CA HIS A 189 0.09 -18.33 0.71
C HIS A 189 -0.57 -19.67 1.02
N GLU A 190 -1.86 -19.69 1.40
CA GLU A 190 -2.60 -20.93 1.63
C GLU A 190 -2.67 -21.81 0.37
N ARG A 191 -2.94 -21.20 -0.80
CA ARG A 191 -2.95 -21.90 -2.09
C ARG A 191 -1.59 -22.47 -2.46
N GLN A 192 -0.53 -21.68 -2.25
CA GLN A 192 0.84 -22.10 -2.50
C GLN A 192 1.21 -23.31 -1.63
N LYS A 193 0.87 -23.26 -0.34
CA LYS A 193 1.10 -24.37 0.58
C LYS A 193 0.34 -25.62 0.16
N ALA A 194 -0.93 -25.51 -0.21
CA ALA A 194 -1.72 -26.65 -0.68
C ALA A 194 -1.12 -27.28 -1.95
N PHE A 195 -0.55 -26.46 -2.84
CA PHE A 195 0.15 -26.95 -4.03
C PHE A 195 1.47 -27.67 -3.68
N GLU A 196 2.24 -27.15 -2.73
CA GLU A 196 3.44 -27.80 -2.21
C GLU A 196 3.13 -29.16 -1.57
N ASP A 197 2.10 -29.23 -0.74
CA ASP A 197 1.64 -30.48 -0.13
C ASP A 197 1.20 -31.50 -1.19
N ALA A 198 0.45 -31.07 -2.21
CA ALA A 198 0.05 -31.93 -3.33
C ALA A 198 1.25 -32.42 -4.16
N ASN A 199 2.27 -31.58 -4.35
CA ASN A 199 3.49 -31.99 -5.04
C ASN A 199 4.27 -33.03 -4.22
N GLN A 200 4.36 -32.89 -2.91
CA GLN A 200 4.99 -33.90 -2.06
C GLN A 200 4.27 -35.25 -2.17
N GLN A 201 2.93 -35.25 -2.14
CA GLN A 201 2.15 -36.48 -2.35
C GLN A 201 2.37 -37.08 -3.75
N LEU A 202 2.43 -36.23 -4.78
CA LEU A 202 2.72 -36.67 -6.14
C LEU A 202 4.10 -37.31 -6.25
N GLU A 203 5.12 -36.76 -5.59
CA GLU A 203 6.46 -37.34 -5.56
C GLU A 203 6.47 -38.70 -4.85
N LEU A 204 5.78 -38.84 -3.72
CA LEU A 204 5.64 -40.13 -3.03
C LEU A 204 4.98 -41.17 -3.94
N LEU A 205 3.90 -40.81 -4.63
CA LEU A 205 3.22 -41.72 -5.57
C LEU A 205 4.13 -42.10 -6.74
N LYS A 206 4.87 -41.14 -7.31
CA LYS A 206 5.85 -41.42 -8.38
C LYS A 206 6.91 -42.43 -7.94
N GLN A 207 7.33 -42.41 -6.68
CA GLN A 207 8.27 -43.40 -6.13
C GLN A 207 7.63 -44.76 -5.87
N LEU A 208 6.35 -44.79 -5.47
CA LEU A 208 5.66 -46.03 -5.10
C LEU A 208 5.17 -46.84 -6.31
N ILE A 209 4.77 -46.18 -7.40
CA ILE A 209 4.34 -46.83 -8.65
C ILE A 209 5.35 -47.85 -9.18
N PRO A 210 6.66 -47.55 -9.34
CA PRO A 210 7.61 -48.54 -9.86
C PRO A 210 7.77 -49.74 -8.92
N GLN A 211 7.66 -49.55 -7.60
CA GLN A 211 7.70 -50.67 -6.66
C GLN A 211 6.53 -51.64 -6.86
N TYR A 212 5.32 -51.13 -7.10
CA TYR A 212 4.17 -51.99 -7.42
C TYR A 212 4.28 -52.63 -8.80
N GLN A 213 4.81 -51.92 -9.80
CA GLN A 213 5.06 -52.48 -11.13
C GLN A 213 6.06 -53.64 -11.07
N GLU A 214 7.11 -53.53 -10.26
CA GLU A 214 8.10 -54.62 -10.09
C GLU A 214 7.52 -55.82 -9.35
N LYS A 215 6.70 -55.59 -8.31
CA LYS A 215 5.95 -56.66 -7.62
C LYS A 215 5.02 -57.40 -8.57
N LEU A 216 4.29 -56.67 -9.42
CA LEU A 216 3.43 -57.27 -10.45
C LEU A 216 4.24 -58.13 -11.42
N ARG A 217 5.34 -57.60 -11.97
CA ARG A 217 6.22 -58.35 -12.89
C ARG A 217 6.76 -59.63 -12.25
N THR A 218 7.15 -59.56 -10.96
CA THR A 218 7.65 -60.73 -10.21
C THR A 218 6.57 -61.80 -10.05
N LEU A 219 5.33 -61.40 -9.72
CA LEU A 219 4.20 -62.32 -9.59
C LEU A 219 3.75 -62.91 -10.94
N GLU A 220 3.85 -62.15 -12.03
CA GLU A 220 3.57 -62.65 -13.38
C GLU A 220 4.57 -63.74 -13.77
N VAL A 221 5.86 -63.50 -13.54
CA VAL A 221 6.93 -64.48 -13.81
C VAL A 221 6.77 -65.74 -12.95
N SER A 222 6.47 -65.59 -11.65
CA SER A 222 6.27 -66.76 -10.77
C SER A 222 5.05 -67.58 -11.18
N ASN A 223 3.93 -66.93 -11.50
CA ASN A 223 2.74 -67.62 -12.01
C ASN A 223 3.00 -68.32 -13.35
N TYR A 224 3.76 -67.71 -14.25
CA TYR A 224 4.15 -68.35 -15.50
C TYR A 224 5.00 -69.59 -15.25
N ALA A 225 6.01 -69.50 -14.38
CA ALA A 225 6.86 -70.63 -14.02
C ALA A 225 6.04 -71.79 -13.41
N LEU A 226 5.10 -71.48 -12.50
CA LEU A 226 4.19 -72.47 -11.93
C LEU A 226 3.29 -73.11 -12.98
N ARG A 227 2.70 -72.33 -13.90
CA ARG A 227 1.90 -72.87 -15.01
C ARG A 227 2.72 -73.80 -15.91
N MET A 228 3.95 -73.42 -16.23
CA MET A 228 4.84 -74.25 -17.04
C MET A 228 5.20 -75.56 -16.34
N GLN A 229 5.46 -75.52 -15.03
CA GLN A 229 5.70 -76.73 -14.23
C GLN A 229 4.47 -77.63 -14.17
N LEU A 230 3.27 -77.07 -13.96
CA LEU A 230 2.02 -77.83 -13.96
C LEU A 230 1.79 -78.50 -15.32
N GLN A 231 1.98 -77.77 -16.42
CA GLN A 231 1.84 -78.32 -17.76
C GLN A 231 2.86 -79.45 -18.02
N GLN A 232 4.11 -79.30 -17.56
CA GLN A 232 5.11 -80.36 -17.65
C GLN A 232 4.73 -81.61 -16.84
N VAL A 233 4.13 -81.46 -15.66
CA VAL A 233 3.64 -82.61 -14.87
C VAL A 233 2.45 -83.29 -15.55
N GLU A 234 1.51 -82.52 -16.11
CA GLU A 234 0.35 -83.05 -16.84
C GLU A 234 0.75 -83.79 -18.12
N HIS A 235 1.68 -83.24 -18.90
CA HIS A 235 2.12 -83.82 -20.18
C HIS A 235 3.25 -84.86 -20.00
N GLY A 236 4.09 -84.70 -18.97
CA GLY A 236 5.16 -85.65 -18.59
C GLY A 236 4.63 -86.92 -17.92
N ASN A 237 3.36 -86.94 -17.50
CA ASN A 237 2.65 -88.15 -17.05
C ASN A 237 2.06 -88.99 -18.20
N SER A 238 2.49 -88.81 -19.44
CA SER A 238 2.31 -89.81 -20.51
C SER A 238 3.25 -91.02 -20.35
N MET A 239 3.33 -91.60 -19.15
CA MET A 239 3.74 -93.00 -18.98
C MET A 239 2.48 -93.84 -18.73
N PRO A 240 2.17 -94.81 -19.61
CA PRO A 240 0.95 -95.60 -19.52
C PRO A 240 1.00 -96.47 -18.27
N GLY A 241 -0.07 -96.41 -17.46
CA GLY A 241 -0.48 -97.47 -16.54
C GLY A 241 0.64 -98.12 -15.73
N ARG A 242 1.08 -97.45 -14.66
CA ARG A 242 1.56 -98.16 -13.47
C ARG A 242 0.61 -97.90 -12.32
N PHE A 243 -0.61 -98.42 -12.46
CA PHE A 243 -1.33 -98.89 -11.29
C PHE A 243 -0.47 -99.98 -10.66
N ASN A 244 -0.18 -99.87 -9.36
CA ASN A 244 0.39 -100.98 -8.61
C ASN A 244 -0.60 -102.15 -8.69
N PRO A 245 -0.25 -103.30 -9.27
CA PRO A 245 -1.00 -104.52 -9.02
C PRO A 245 -0.60 -104.99 -7.62
N ASP A 246 -1.61 -105.32 -6.83
CA ASP A 246 -1.49 -105.98 -5.54
C ASP A 246 -0.81 -105.20 -4.41
N VAL A 247 -1.64 -104.55 -3.60
CA VAL A 247 -1.49 -104.71 -2.14
C VAL A 247 -2.88 -105.02 -1.58
N PHE A 248 -3.07 -106.31 -1.27
CA PHE A 248 -4.15 -106.86 -0.45
C PHE A 248 -4.06 -106.36 0.98
#